data_AF-A0A962I6L9-F1
#
_entry.id   AF-A0A962I6L9-F1
#
_cell.length_a   1.000
_cell.length_b   1.000
_cell.length_c   1.000
_cell.angle_alpha   90.00
_cell.angle_beta   90.00
_cell.angle_gamma   90.00
#
_symmetry.space_group_name_H-M   'P 1'
#
loop_
_entity.id
_entity.type
_entity.pdbx_description
1 polymer ?
#
loop_
_entity_poly.entity_id
_entity_poly.type
_entity_poly.pdbx_seq_one_letter_code
_entity_poly.pdbx_strand_id
1 'polypeptide(L)'
;GNTIQRFLGDSGIRVLHRDGSGRINATVTGNTVTLPEPGGFNGVIVSSGASSGPPIDASTICLDLSGNTMAGSGSGGGSASDFRLRQRFNTTFQLRGYAGAIGDTAAVVAFVQGINPGGETGSATVETTPPTGSGFINTPGGAACPLP
;
A
#
# COMPACT_ATOMS: atom_id res chain seq x y z
N GLY A 1 8.55 8.18 15.77
CA GLY A 1 7.66 8.45 14.64
C GLY A 1 7.96 9.79 14.03
N ASN A 2 7.71 9.95 12.73
CA ASN A 2 7.86 11.24 12.03
C ASN A 2 6.50 11.91 11.82
N THR A 3 6.47 13.23 11.72
CA THR A 3 5.29 13.99 11.26
C THR A 3 5.49 14.40 9.81
N ILE A 4 4.57 13.98 8.94
CA ILE A 4 4.59 14.22 7.49
C ILE A 4 3.37 15.05 7.14
N GLN A 5 3.61 16.23 6.59
CA GLN A 5 2.58 17.23 6.32
C GLN A 5 2.93 18.11 5.12
N ARG A 6 1.94 18.84 4.60
CA ARG A 6 2.11 19.83 3.51
C ARG A 6 2.60 19.23 2.19
N PHE A 7 2.05 18.09 1.79
CA PHE A 7 2.33 17.38 0.53
C PHE A 7 1.28 17.69 -0.57
N LEU A 8 0.97 18.98 -0.77
CA LEU A 8 -0.01 19.42 -1.77
C LEU A 8 0.40 18.98 -3.18
N GLY A 9 -0.56 18.44 -3.94
CA GLY A 9 -0.30 17.94 -5.30
C GLY A 9 0.47 16.61 -5.37
N ASP A 10 0.73 15.94 -4.24
CA ASP A 10 1.32 14.60 -4.19
C ASP A 10 0.75 13.77 -3.01
N SER A 11 1.48 12.72 -2.61
CA SER A 11 1.23 11.88 -1.44
C SER A 11 2.28 12.12 -0.36
N GLY A 12 1.90 11.95 0.91
CA GLY A 12 2.84 12.12 2.03
C GLY A 12 3.95 11.07 2.01
N ILE A 13 3.59 9.81 1.81
CA ILE A 13 4.51 8.69 1.62
C ILE A 13 4.15 7.97 0.32
N ARG A 14 5.16 7.75 -0.52
CA ARG A 14 5.01 7.02 -1.78
C ARG A 14 6.03 5.89 -1.89
N VAL A 15 5.54 4.67 -2.03
CA VAL A 15 6.35 3.50 -2.37
C VAL A 15 5.93 3.02 -3.76
N LEU A 16 6.89 2.93 -4.68
CA LEU A 16 6.62 2.55 -6.06
C LEU A 16 7.63 1.52 -6.54
N HIS A 17 7.13 0.34 -6.94
CA HIS A 17 7.83 -0.50 -7.90
C HIS A 17 7.17 -0.35 -9.25
N ARG A 18 7.86 0.27 -10.21
CA ARG A 18 7.23 0.65 -11.49
C ARG A 18 7.25 -0.46 -12.53
N ASP A 19 8.41 -1.04 -12.82
CA ASP A 19 8.62 -1.96 -13.94
C ASP A 19 9.59 -3.09 -13.53
N GLY A 20 9.35 -4.30 -14.01
CA GLY A 20 10.20 -5.48 -13.84
C GLY A 20 9.76 -6.43 -12.72
N SER A 21 10.70 -7.26 -12.27
CA SER A 21 10.48 -8.36 -11.32
C SER A 21 11.29 -8.23 -10.02
N GLY A 22 11.69 -7.00 -9.67
CA GLY A 22 12.47 -6.72 -8.47
C GLY A 22 11.70 -6.87 -7.16
N ARG A 23 12.38 -6.60 -6.04
CA ARG A 23 11.79 -6.62 -4.70
C ARG A 23 12.01 -5.31 -3.97
N ILE A 24 10.97 -4.81 -3.32
CA ILE A 24 11.05 -3.72 -2.33
C ILE A 24 10.68 -4.28 -0.96
N ASN A 25 11.50 -4.00 0.05
CA ASN A 25 11.11 -4.17 1.45
C ASN A 25 10.89 -2.78 2.04
N ALA A 26 9.66 -2.45 2.36
CA ALA A 26 9.27 -1.16 2.90
C ALA A 26 8.75 -1.33 4.33
N THR A 27 9.39 -0.65 5.28
CA THR A 27 8.92 -0.53 6.66
C THR A 27 8.47 0.92 6.88
N VAL A 28 7.15 1.11 6.94
CA VAL A 28 6.48 2.39 7.14
C VAL A 28 5.71 2.30 8.43
N THR A 29 6.37 2.62 9.55
CA THR A 29 5.78 2.40 10.88
C THR A 29 5.89 3.61 11.79
N GLY A 30 4.86 3.82 12.61
CA GLY A 30 4.89 4.82 13.67
C GLY A 30 4.87 6.28 13.20
N ASN A 31 4.42 6.58 11.98
CA ASN A 31 4.38 7.94 11.45
C ASN A 31 3.00 8.59 11.67
N THR A 32 2.99 9.91 11.78
CA THR A 32 1.78 10.73 11.68
C THR A 32 1.78 11.42 10.32
N VAL A 33 0.84 11.06 9.45
CA VAL A 33 0.63 11.66 8.13
C VAL A 33 -0.64 12.49 8.20
N THR A 34 -0.54 13.78 7.91
CA THR A 34 -1.69 14.68 7.99
C THR A 34 -1.59 15.74 6.91
N LEU A 35 -2.73 16.12 6.34
CA LEU A 35 -2.79 17.23 5.40
C LEU A 35 -3.86 18.22 5.85
N PRO A 36 -3.48 19.30 6.55
CA PRO A 36 -4.45 20.26 7.08
C PRO A 36 -5.16 21.08 5.99
N GLU A 37 -4.62 21.08 4.77
CA GLU A 37 -5.13 21.84 3.63
C GLU A 37 -5.75 20.89 2.59
N PRO A 38 -6.80 21.30 1.85
CA PRO A 38 -7.33 20.51 0.74
C PRO A 38 -6.30 20.36 -0.40
N GLY A 39 -6.31 19.22 -1.11
CA GLY A 39 -5.57 19.06 -2.38
C GLY A 39 -4.40 18.09 -2.39
N GLY A 40 -4.27 17.20 -1.41
CA GLY A 40 -3.39 16.03 -1.50
C GLY A 40 -4.06 14.84 -2.18
N PHE A 41 -3.29 13.91 -2.73
CA PHE A 41 -3.85 12.63 -3.18
C PHE A 41 -4.14 11.71 -1.98
N ASN A 42 -3.33 10.67 -1.78
CA ASN A 42 -3.41 9.80 -0.61
C ASN A 42 -2.34 10.23 0.42
N GLY A 43 -2.59 10.06 1.72
CA GLY A 43 -1.52 10.21 2.70
C GLY A 43 -0.39 9.21 2.46
N VAL A 44 -0.76 7.96 2.21
CA VAL A 44 0.17 6.89 1.83
C VAL A 44 -0.29 6.20 0.56
N ILE A 45 0.59 6.10 -0.44
CA ILE A 45 0.35 5.28 -1.63
C ILE A 45 1.47 4.27 -1.85
N VAL A 46 1.09 3.02 -2.04
CA VAL A 46 1.99 1.94 -2.43
C VAL A 46 1.49 1.34 -3.73
N SER A 47 2.29 1.39 -4.78
CA SER A 47 1.91 0.88 -6.10
C SER A 47 2.97 -0.06 -6.65
N SER A 48 2.51 -1.15 -7.26
CA SER A 48 3.36 -2.13 -7.93
C SER A 48 2.84 -2.37 -9.34
N GLY A 49 3.73 -2.25 -10.34
CA GLY A 49 3.48 -2.51 -11.75
C GLY A 49 3.08 -1.29 -12.61
N ALA A 50 3.47 -1.33 -13.87
CA ALA A 50 3.20 -0.36 -14.92
C ALA A 50 2.89 -0.98 -16.29
N SER A 51 3.46 -2.14 -16.61
CA SER A 51 3.39 -2.80 -17.92
C SER A 51 2.72 -4.18 -17.87
N SER A 52 1.80 -4.41 -18.81
CA SER A 52 1.28 -5.74 -19.17
C SER A 52 2.05 -6.39 -20.34
N GLY A 53 3.00 -5.69 -20.93
CA GLY A 53 3.78 -6.19 -22.08
C GLY A 53 4.86 -7.17 -21.64
N PRO A 54 5.39 -8.02 -22.53
CA PRO A 54 6.43 -8.99 -22.19
C PRO A 54 7.81 -8.30 -21.98
N PRO A 55 8.56 -8.62 -20.89
CA PRO A 55 8.12 -9.41 -19.75
C PRO A 55 7.11 -8.64 -18.88
N ILE A 56 6.01 -9.30 -18.49
CA ILE A 56 4.99 -8.71 -17.63
C ILE A 56 5.57 -8.41 -16.25
N ASP A 57 5.14 -7.31 -15.63
CA ASP A 57 5.62 -6.95 -14.30
C ASP A 57 5.25 -8.00 -13.26
N ALA A 58 6.26 -8.47 -12.54
CA ALA A 58 6.15 -9.55 -11.55
C ALA A 58 6.86 -9.22 -10.23
N SER A 59 7.04 -7.94 -9.94
CA SER A 59 7.74 -7.48 -8.73
C SER A 59 7.03 -7.85 -7.43
N THR A 60 7.79 -7.93 -6.35
CA THR A 60 7.26 -8.16 -4.99
C THR A 60 7.52 -6.95 -4.09
N ILE A 61 6.48 -6.43 -3.44
CA ILE A 61 6.63 -5.45 -2.35
C ILE A 61 6.32 -6.17 -1.03
N CYS A 62 7.32 -6.34 -0.18
CA CYS A 62 7.10 -6.65 1.23
C CYS A 62 6.83 -5.34 1.97
N LEU A 63 5.63 -5.18 2.51
CA LEU A 63 5.20 -3.95 3.15
C LEU A 63 4.84 -4.22 4.62
N ASP A 64 5.52 -3.51 5.52
CA ASP A 64 5.10 -3.32 6.90
C ASP A 64 4.54 -1.90 7.04
N LEU A 65 3.21 -1.77 7.05
CA LEU A 65 2.50 -0.50 7.19
C LEU A 65 1.68 -0.55 8.48
N SER A 66 2.34 -0.33 9.62
CA SER A 66 1.74 -0.54 10.94
C SER A 66 2.01 0.60 11.92
N GLY A 67 1.08 0.84 12.85
CA GLY A 67 1.22 1.84 13.90
C GLY A 67 1.26 3.29 13.41
N ASN A 68 0.82 3.59 12.20
CA ASN A 68 0.74 4.95 11.69
C ASN A 68 -0.63 5.60 11.99
N THR A 69 -0.64 6.91 12.09
CA THR A 69 -1.85 7.73 12.13
C THR A 69 -1.90 8.55 10.84
N MET A 70 -2.90 8.35 10.01
CA MET A 70 -3.04 8.91 8.66
C MET A 70 -4.39 9.62 8.48
N ALA A 71 -5.18 9.81 9.54
CA ALA A 71 -6.61 10.02 9.37
C ALA A 71 -6.88 11.42 8.85
N GLY A 72 -7.66 11.53 7.78
CA GLY A 72 -7.88 12.78 7.07
C GLY A 72 -6.66 13.28 6.29
N SER A 73 -5.64 12.43 6.06
CA SER A 73 -4.52 12.74 5.19
C SER A 73 -4.86 12.67 3.70
N GLY A 74 -5.90 11.92 3.33
CA GLY A 74 -6.50 11.90 1.99
C GLY A 74 -7.56 12.98 1.85
N SER A 75 -7.16 14.23 1.55
CA SER A 75 -8.06 15.39 1.58
C SER A 75 -8.22 16.13 0.24
N GLY A 76 -7.67 15.62 -0.87
CA GLY A 76 -7.95 16.14 -2.21
C GLY A 76 -9.22 15.56 -2.79
N GLY A 77 -10.14 16.42 -3.23
CA GLY A 77 -11.40 15.98 -3.85
C GLY A 77 -11.18 14.95 -4.96
N GLY A 78 -12.02 13.91 -4.96
CA GLY A 78 -12.00 12.81 -5.94
C GLY A 78 -11.33 11.55 -5.42
N SER A 79 -12.09 10.68 -4.75
CA SER A 79 -11.73 9.29 -4.42
C SER A 79 -10.41 9.07 -3.63
N ALA A 80 -9.80 10.12 -3.08
CA ALA A 80 -8.58 10.00 -2.29
C ALA A 80 -8.91 9.47 -0.89
N SER A 81 -8.33 8.33 -0.55
CA SER A 81 -8.36 7.71 0.78
C SER A 81 -7.06 8.02 1.54
N ASP A 82 -7.05 7.88 2.86
CA ASP A 82 -5.84 8.12 3.67
C ASP A 82 -4.68 7.22 3.24
N PHE A 83 -4.98 5.97 2.87
CA PHE A 83 -4.03 5.07 2.22
C PHE A 83 -4.56 4.44 0.94
N ARG A 84 -3.64 4.06 0.04
CA ARG A 84 -3.95 3.30 -1.18
C ARG A 84 -2.89 2.23 -1.47
N LEU A 85 -3.32 0.97 -1.57
CA LEU A 85 -2.50 -0.14 -2.05
C LEU A 85 -2.95 -0.58 -3.45
N ARG A 86 -2.04 -0.51 -4.43
CA ARG A 86 -2.36 -0.81 -5.82
C ARG A 86 -1.43 -1.90 -6.35
N GLN A 87 -1.97 -3.11 -6.39
CA GLN A 87 -1.38 -4.25 -7.07
C GLN A 87 -1.82 -4.23 -8.52
N ARG A 88 -0.88 -4.49 -9.43
CA ARG A 88 -1.15 -4.56 -10.87
C ARG A 88 -0.38 -5.71 -11.51
N PHE A 89 -0.95 -6.28 -12.57
CA PHE A 89 -0.32 -7.35 -13.35
C PHE A 89 0.09 -8.53 -12.46
N ASN A 90 1.29 -9.11 -12.66
CA ASN A 90 1.76 -10.28 -11.90
C ASN A 90 2.49 -9.89 -10.60
N THR A 91 2.33 -8.66 -10.11
CA THR A 91 3.02 -8.19 -8.91
C THR A 91 2.40 -8.74 -7.62
N THR A 92 3.20 -8.81 -6.57
CA THR A 92 2.78 -9.38 -5.27
C THR A 92 3.05 -8.40 -4.13
N PHE A 93 2.07 -8.23 -3.25
CA PHE A 93 2.22 -7.58 -1.95
C PHE A 93 2.32 -8.65 -0.86
N GLN A 94 3.38 -8.62 -0.07
CA GLN A 94 3.51 -9.43 1.14
C GLN A 94 3.20 -8.56 2.35
N LEU A 95 2.11 -8.88 3.04
CA LEU A 95 1.58 -8.17 4.20
C LEU A 95 1.61 -9.10 5.41
N ARG A 96 2.49 -8.82 6.39
CA ARG A 96 2.67 -9.71 7.54
C ARG A 96 1.38 -9.84 8.36
N GLY A 97 0.88 -11.05 8.51
CA GLY A 97 -0.35 -11.35 9.26
C GLY A 97 -1.63 -11.22 8.44
N TYR A 98 -1.56 -10.83 7.16
CA TYR A 98 -2.74 -10.84 6.29
C TYR A 98 -3.19 -12.28 6.02
N ALA A 99 -4.45 -12.59 6.36
CA ALA A 99 -5.04 -13.92 6.22
C ALA A 99 -6.19 -13.98 5.21
N GLY A 100 -6.50 -12.85 4.55
CA GLY A 100 -7.57 -12.79 3.55
C GLY A 100 -7.17 -13.44 2.22
N ALA A 101 -8.14 -13.55 1.31
CA ALA A 101 -7.89 -14.11 -0.02
C ALA A 101 -7.02 -13.18 -0.87
N ILE A 102 -6.31 -13.75 -1.85
CA ILE A 102 -5.26 -13.06 -2.62
C ILE A 102 -5.74 -11.81 -3.40
N GLY A 103 -7.02 -11.77 -3.77
CA GLY A 103 -7.66 -10.65 -4.45
C GLY A 103 -8.71 -9.91 -3.62
N ASP A 104 -8.83 -10.22 -2.32
CA ASP A 104 -9.85 -9.60 -1.47
C ASP A 104 -9.40 -8.22 -0.99
N THR A 105 -9.71 -7.21 -1.81
CA THR A 105 -9.32 -5.83 -1.53
C THR A 105 -10.04 -5.24 -0.32
N ALA A 106 -11.23 -5.73 0.02
CA ALA A 106 -11.95 -5.30 1.22
C ALA A 106 -11.25 -5.83 2.48
N ALA A 107 -10.84 -7.10 2.48
CA ALA A 107 -10.05 -7.67 3.57
C ALA A 107 -8.69 -6.98 3.71
N VAL A 108 -8.04 -6.58 2.61
CA VAL A 108 -6.79 -5.79 2.66
C VAL A 108 -7.00 -4.45 3.33
N VAL A 109 -8.06 -3.71 2.98
CA VAL A 109 -8.38 -2.42 3.61
C VAL A 109 -8.64 -2.61 5.11
N ALA A 110 -9.47 -3.58 5.48
CA ALA A 110 -9.78 -3.88 6.88
C ALA A 110 -8.53 -4.29 7.68
N PHE A 111 -7.63 -5.07 7.06
CA PHE A 111 -6.35 -5.45 7.65
C PHE A 111 -5.47 -4.23 7.93
N VAL A 112 -5.26 -3.36 6.94
CA VAL A 112 -4.43 -2.14 7.10
C VAL A 112 -5.03 -1.21 8.17
N GLN A 113 -6.35 -1.04 8.19
CA GLN A 113 -7.04 -0.28 9.23
C GLN A 113 -6.83 -0.90 10.62
N GLY A 114 -6.90 -2.23 10.74
CA GLY A 114 -6.72 -2.93 12.01
C GLY A 114 -5.32 -2.80 12.61
N ILE A 115 -4.30 -2.54 11.78
CA ILE A 115 -2.91 -2.39 12.24
C ILE A 115 -2.43 -0.92 12.30
N ASN A 116 -3.30 0.07 12.06
CA ASN A 116 -2.99 1.50 12.12
C ASN A 116 -4.03 2.28 12.99
N PRO A 117 -3.63 2.90 14.11
CA PRO A 117 -4.56 3.32 15.17
C PRO A 117 -5.40 4.60 14.95
N GLY A 118 -5.52 5.18 13.74
CA GLY A 118 -6.17 6.49 13.56
C GLY A 118 -7.59 6.51 12.96
N GLY A 119 -8.17 5.37 12.59
CA GLY A 119 -9.50 5.37 11.93
C GLY A 119 -9.43 5.73 10.44
N GLU A 120 -8.33 5.31 9.80
CA GLU A 120 -7.95 5.61 8.43
C GLU A 120 -8.97 5.13 7.41
N THR A 121 -9.27 5.94 6.41
CA THR A 121 -9.95 5.49 5.19
C THR A 121 -8.95 4.86 4.22
N GLY A 122 -9.39 3.84 3.48
CA GLY A 122 -8.50 3.03 2.65
C GLY A 122 -9.06 2.65 1.30
N SER A 123 -8.18 2.41 0.35
CA SER A 123 -8.52 1.72 -0.89
C SER A 123 -7.45 0.70 -1.26
N ALA A 124 -7.90 -0.43 -1.81
CA ALA A 124 -7.01 -1.43 -2.39
C ALA A 124 -7.55 -1.87 -3.76
N THR A 125 -6.64 -2.15 -4.70
CA THR A 125 -6.98 -2.66 -6.03
C THR A 125 -6.03 -3.78 -6.43
N VAL A 126 -6.57 -4.80 -7.11
CA VAL A 126 -5.82 -5.80 -7.87
C VAL A 126 -6.18 -5.67 -9.35
N GLU A 127 -5.20 -5.76 -10.24
CA GLU A 127 -5.46 -5.73 -11.68
C GLU A 127 -5.57 -7.18 -12.18
N THR A 128 -6.81 -7.60 -12.42
CA THR A 128 -7.31 -8.90 -12.92
C THR A 128 -7.58 -10.02 -11.90
N THR A 129 -8.83 -10.47 -11.90
CA THR A 129 -9.37 -11.68 -11.25
C THR A 129 -9.23 -12.90 -12.17
N PRO A 130 -8.62 -14.02 -11.75
CA PRO A 130 -7.63 -14.20 -10.68
C PRO A 130 -6.21 -14.35 -11.24
N PRO A 131 -5.18 -13.81 -10.57
CA PRO A 131 -3.82 -14.20 -10.90
C PRO A 131 -3.59 -15.59 -10.29
N THR A 132 -3.12 -16.54 -11.08
CA THR A 132 -2.50 -17.74 -10.52
C THR A 132 -1.23 -17.33 -9.76
N GLY A 133 -1.36 -16.99 -8.48
CA GLY A 133 -0.25 -16.81 -7.54
C GLY A 133 0.22 -15.38 -7.21
N SER A 134 -0.38 -14.32 -7.75
CA SER A 134 0.00 -12.92 -7.45
C SER A 134 -1.19 -12.11 -6.90
N GLY A 135 -0.92 -11.01 -6.17
CA GLY A 135 -1.94 -10.27 -5.41
C GLY A 135 -1.46 -9.92 -4.01
N PHE A 136 -2.34 -9.96 -3.01
CA PHE A 136 -2.01 -9.73 -1.60
C PHE A 136 -1.88 -11.04 -0.84
N ILE A 137 -0.73 -11.30 -0.22
CA ILE A 137 -0.48 -12.53 0.53
C ILE A 137 0.14 -12.21 1.89
N ASN A 138 0.13 -13.19 2.79
CA ASN A 138 0.96 -13.12 3.98
C ASN A 138 2.46 -13.13 3.60
N THR A 139 3.31 -12.57 4.44
CA THR A 139 4.74 -12.84 4.33
C THR A 139 5.01 -14.34 4.56
N PRO A 140 6.01 -14.94 3.89
CA PRO A 140 6.37 -16.34 4.11
C PRO A 140 6.62 -16.63 5.59
N GLY A 141 5.90 -17.60 6.16
CA GLY A 141 5.99 -17.95 7.58
C GLY A 141 5.56 -16.84 8.56
N GLY A 142 4.89 -15.78 8.09
CA GLY A 142 4.55 -14.62 8.92
C GLY A 142 5.76 -13.77 9.33
N ALA A 143 6.87 -13.87 8.60
CA ALA A 143 8.10 -13.17 8.94
C ALA A 143 8.01 -11.63 8.72
N ALA A 144 8.76 -10.90 9.54
CA ALA A 144 9.78 -9.97 9.04
C ALA A 144 9.72 -9.52 7.56
N CYS A 145 9.33 -8.29 7.20
CA CYS A 145 9.94 -7.74 5.99
C CYS A 145 11.44 -7.53 6.27
N PRO A 146 12.36 -8.07 5.45
CA PRO A 146 13.78 -7.94 5.73
C PRO A 146 14.19 -6.46 5.73
N LEU A 147 14.95 -6.08 6.76
CA LEU A 147 15.55 -4.75 6.81
C LEU A 147 16.72 -4.68 5.80
N PRO A 148 17.01 -3.49 5.25
CA PRO A 148 18.21 -3.25 4.45
C PRO A 148 19.51 -3.54 5.19
#